data_AF-A0A9E2TYP1-F1
#
_entry.id   AF-A0A9E2TYP1-F1
#
_cell.length_a   1.000
_cell.length_b   1.000
_cell.length_c   1.000
_cell.angle_alpha   90.00
_cell.angle_beta   90.00
_cell.angle_gamma   90.00
#
_symmetry.space_group_name_H-M   'P 1'
#
loop_
_entity.id
_entity.type
_entity.pdbx_description
1 polymer ?
#
loop_
_entity_poly.entity_id
_entity_poly.type
_entity_poly.pdbx_seq_one_letter_code
_entity_poly.pdbx_strand_id
1 'polypeptide(L)'
;MARTPLLRALRRLAADSGEADRLGIPVSELRARRAEDAAYDRGEFLKKAGVAGAGVLAGSAFLADRARAAKGGTNARIAIIGGGIAGLHAALVLKDKGVYADVYESSNRVGGRMHSDWTEFGQGFWDNNQQAELCGELIDSGHKQILNLANRFNLPVVDLLAAEPAGTQDTNWIFGAEYTDDQAAADFQGVAPTLKQQLKAAGYPTLYNSSTPTGQMLDQMSVHDWIANYVPGGLGSKFGDLLNSAYNEEYGAETTDQSSLNLVYLLGFQPKQGFNVLGQSDERYHIAGGNSALPIAIANALPSGSVHLGYSMTSIGLKNDGSIKVSFSNGQTIVADQVILCMSFSVLRTLDYSKAGFDQLKQTAITQLGSGHNAKLNVQFKSRLWNAQGSTGNIYTDLPFQSGWDVTRGQSGATGILVEYPGANVATSLAQSNPYTTTANNPNVKKAVQAYLKQLEGVFPGISAQWNGKAMLSTPFTDPNLLLSYAYWRVGQYTAFSGYEGVRQGNIHFAGEHCSTGFQGYMEGGAEEGKRAAKEILSDLGIS
;
A
#
# COMPACT_ATOMS: atom_id res chain seq x y z
N MET A 1 7.60 24.29 1.22
CA MET A 1 7.83 25.09 2.47
C MET A 1 6.77 24.78 3.52
N ALA A 2 7.10 24.35 4.75
CA ALA A 2 6.08 24.11 5.78
C ALA A 2 6.52 24.48 7.20
N ARG A 3 5.95 25.54 7.82
CA ARG A 3 6.20 25.79 9.26
C ARG A 3 5.01 26.42 10.00
N THR A 4 4.29 25.62 10.79
CA THR A 4 4.03 25.98 12.20
C THR A 4 4.25 24.72 13.06
N PRO A 5 4.87 24.86 14.25
CA PRO A 5 4.98 23.76 15.22
C PRO A 5 3.62 23.22 15.67
N LEU A 6 2.59 24.08 15.72
CA LEU A 6 1.25 23.74 16.20
C LEU A 6 0.54 22.70 15.33
N LEU A 7 0.60 22.82 14.00
CA LEU A 7 -0.08 21.86 13.12
C LEU A 7 0.60 20.48 13.11
N ARG A 8 1.93 20.45 13.25
CA ARG A 8 2.68 19.19 13.47
C ARG A 8 2.36 18.59 14.83
N ALA A 9 2.22 19.43 15.85
CA ALA A 9 1.78 19.00 17.17
C ALA A 9 0.36 18.44 17.11
N LEU A 10 -0.57 19.06 16.38
CA LEU A 10 -1.96 18.61 16.24
C LEU A 10 -2.08 17.27 15.51
N ARG A 11 -1.33 17.05 14.42
CA ARG A 11 -1.29 15.74 13.75
C ARG A 11 -0.63 14.66 14.58
N ARG A 12 0.47 15.01 15.26
CA ARG A 12 1.07 14.09 16.24
C ARG A 12 0.12 13.83 17.39
N LEU A 13 -0.61 14.83 17.90
CA LEU A 13 -1.60 14.67 18.95
C LEU A 13 -2.75 13.77 18.50
N ALA A 14 -3.26 13.94 17.29
CA ALA A 14 -4.33 13.10 16.75
C ALA A 14 -3.85 11.65 16.53
N ALA A 15 -2.68 11.45 15.94
CA ALA A 15 -2.07 10.14 15.76
C ALA A 15 -1.66 9.49 17.10
N ASP A 16 -1.15 10.29 18.05
CA ASP A 16 -0.82 9.83 19.40
C ASP A 16 -2.08 9.48 20.19
N SER A 17 -3.17 10.25 20.04
CA SER A 17 -4.45 9.94 20.69
C SER A 17 -5.04 8.67 20.12
N GLY A 18 -5.13 8.55 18.79
CA GLY A 18 -5.65 7.34 18.15
C GLY A 18 -4.83 6.10 18.50
N GLU A 19 -3.51 6.21 18.53
CA GLU A 19 -2.63 5.10 18.91
C GLU A 19 -2.67 4.80 20.42
N ALA A 20 -2.81 5.81 21.27
CA ALA A 20 -2.94 5.64 22.72
C ALA A 20 -4.27 4.98 23.09
N ASP A 21 -5.36 5.43 22.46
CA ASP A 21 -6.70 4.84 22.59
C ASP A 21 -6.70 3.39 22.10
N ARG A 22 -6.03 3.11 20.96
CA ARG A 22 -5.85 1.73 20.44
C ARG A 22 -5.06 0.83 21.39
N LEU A 23 -4.05 1.39 22.06
CA LEU A 23 -3.18 0.66 23.00
C LEU A 23 -3.73 0.61 24.43
N GLY A 24 -4.84 1.30 24.72
CA GLY A 24 -5.41 1.38 26.06
C GLY A 24 -4.49 2.06 27.09
N ILE A 25 -3.58 2.92 26.63
CA ILE A 25 -2.61 3.63 27.48
C ILE A 25 -2.82 5.14 27.36
N PRO A 26 -2.48 5.95 28.38
CA PRO A 26 -2.50 7.40 28.24
C PRO A 26 -1.56 7.90 27.14
N VAL A 27 -1.95 8.98 26.44
CA VAL A 27 -1.11 9.64 25.41
C VAL A 27 0.28 10.02 25.93
N SER A 28 0.38 10.38 27.22
CA SER A 28 1.66 10.67 27.88
C SER A 28 2.58 9.45 27.95
N GLU A 29 2.02 8.27 28.16
CA GLU A 29 2.75 7.01 28.21
C GLU A 29 3.24 6.59 26.82
N LEU A 30 2.38 6.69 25.79
CA LEU A 30 2.78 6.46 24.41
C LEU A 30 3.95 7.37 23.99
N ARG A 31 3.93 8.63 24.42
CA ARG A 31 4.99 9.61 24.14
C ARG A 31 6.29 9.31 24.86
N ALA A 32 6.22 8.87 26.11
CA ALA A 32 7.39 8.43 26.86
C ALA A 32 8.06 7.24 26.17
N ARG A 33 7.27 6.23 25.79
CA ARG A 33 7.74 5.04 25.03
C ARG A 33 8.43 5.44 23.71
N ARG A 34 7.87 6.39 22.96
CA ARG A 34 8.47 6.90 21.71
C ARG A 34 9.77 7.69 21.94
N ALA A 35 9.90 8.41 23.05
CA ALA A 35 11.10 9.16 23.39
C ALA A 35 12.25 8.23 23.84
N GLU A 36 11.92 7.16 24.55
CA GLU A 36 12.86 6.09 24.93
C GLU A 36 13.35 5.32 23.69
N ASP A 37 12.44 4.92 22.78
CA ASP A 37 12.78 4.29 21.50
C ASP A 37 13.79 5.13 20.69
N ALA A 38 13.59 6.45 20.63
CA ALA A 38 14.46 7.37 19.89
C ALA A 38 15.82 7.63 20.56
N ALA A 39 15.91 7.49 21.89
CA ALA A 39 17.15 7.61 22.64
C ALA A 39 18.00 6.34 22.53
N TYR A 40 17.35 5.17 22.47
CA TYR A 40 18.00 3.86 22.32
C TYR A 40 18.67 3.69 20.95
N ASP A 41 18.02 4.14 19.89
CA ASP A 41 18.49 4.05 18.49
C ASP A 41 19.80 4.85 18.24
N ARG A 42 19.95 6.00 18.93
CA ARG A 42 21.18 6.82 18.87
C ARG A 42 22.38 6.19 19.58
N GLY A 43 22.14 5.36 20.60
CA GLY A 43 23.18 4.74 21.42
C GLY A 43 23.80 3.47 20.80
N GLU A 44 23.04 2.72 20.01
CA GLU A 44 23.52 1.49 19.35
C GLU A 44 24.25 1.75 18.02
N PHE A 45 23.93 2.82 17.30
CA PHE A 45 24.55 3.17 16.01
C PHE A 45 26.08 3.35 16.09
N LEU A 46 26.60 3.77 17.24
CA LEU A 46 28.03 4.02 17.44
C LEU A 46 28.86 2.77 17.80
N LYS A 47 28.25 1.59 18.03
CA LYS A 47 28.96 0.44 18.61
C LYS A 47 29.22 -0.74 17.67
N LYS A 48 28.67 -0.79 16.46
CA LYS A 48 28.68 -2.02 15.63
C LYS A 48 29.22 -1.84 14.20
N ALA A 49 30.32 -1.10 14.06
CA ALA A 49 31.19 -1.17 12.88
C ALA A 49 32.43 -2.01 13.25
N GLY A 50 32.44 -3.31 12.91
CA GLY A 50 33.58 -4.19 13.20
C GLY A 50 33.44 -5.66 12.76
N VAL A 51 33.83 -5.91 11.50
CA VAL A 51 34.49 -7.11 10.93
C VAL A 51 33.75 -8.48 10.85
N ALA A 52 33.96 -9.09 9.67
CA ALA A 52 33.34 -10.26 9.05
C ALA A 52 34.00 -11.62 9.35
N GLY A 53 33.39 -12.72 8.85
CA GLY A 53 34.07 -14.01 8.64
C GLY A 53 33.14 -15.15 8.19
N ALA A 54 33.46 -15.79 7.06
CA ALA A 54 32.66 -16.77 6.31
C ALA A 54 32.91 -18.26 6.70
N GLY A 55 31.99 -19.16 6.33
CA GLY A 55 32.22 -20.61 6.30
C GLY A 55 30.97 -21.44 5.95
N VAL A 56 31.04 -22.21 4.85
CA VAL A 56 29.99 -23.08 4.28
C VAL A 56 30.11 -24.52 4.80
N LEU A 57 29.00 -25.24 5.02
CA LEU A 57 28.66 -26.53 4.40
C LEU A 57 27.36 -27.15 4.95
N ALA A 58 26.71 -27.90 4.07
CA ALA A 58 25.31 -28.31 4.08
C ALA A 58 24.97 -29.53 4.96
N GLY A 59 23.69 -29.62 5.31
CA GLY A 59 22.98 -30.88 5.58
C GLY A 59 22.53 -31.09 7.03
N SER A 60 21.25 -30.81 7.31
CA SER A 60 20.34 -31.63 8.16
C SER A 60 19.12 -30.81 8.64
N ALA A 61 18.06 -30.78 7.83
CA ALA A 61 16.77 -30.13 8.14
C ALA A 61 15.95 -30.83 9.26
N PHE A 62 16.56 -31.73 10.05
CA PHE A 62 15.86 -32.50 11.09
C PHE A 62 16.52 -32.45 12.48
N LEU A 63 17.59 -31.66 12.67
CA LEU A 63 18.25 -31.50 13.98
C LEU A 63 18.13 -30.08 14.56
N ALA A 64 17.53 -29.13 13.83
CA ALA A 64 17.36 -27.74 14.27
C ALA A 64 16.38 -27.58 15.46
N ASP A 65 15.52 -28.57 15.72
CA ASP A 65 14.58 -28.55 16.85
C ASP A 65 15.25 -28.72 18.22
N ARG A 66 16.50 -29.21 18.29
CA ARG A 66 17.19 -29.44 19.58
C ARG A 66 18.30 -28.45 19.91
N ALA A 67 18.77 -27.64 18.95
CA ALA A 67 19.77 -26.60 19.22
C ALA A 67 19.17 -25.22 19.56
N ARG A 68 17.85 -25.06 19.45
CA ARG A 68 17.11 -23.82 19.81
C ARG A 68 17.06 -23.51 21.32
N ALA A 69 17.59 -24.39 22.18
CA ALA A 69 17.47 -24.30 23.64
C ALA A 69 18.61 -23.57 24.38
N ALA A 70 19.60 -22.97 23.69
CA ALA A 70 20.86 -22.57 24.34
C ALA A 70 21.21 -21.07 24.39
N LYS A 71 20.28 -20.15 24.08
CA LYS A 71 20.52 -18.71 24.31
C LYS A 71 19.24 -17.98 24.76
N GLY A 72 18.99 -17.96 26.07
CA GLY A 72 18.45 -16.85 26.88
C GLY A 72 17.31 -15.94 26.40
N GLY A 73 16.56 -16.28 25.35
CA GLY A 73 15.35 -15.59 24.91
C GLY A 73 14.11 -16.44 25.18
N THR A 74 12.95 -15.81 25.35
CA THR A 74 11.66 -16.49 25.58
C THR A 74 11.41 -17.59 24.54
N ASN A 75 11.13 -18.82 24.98
CA ASN A 75 10.89 -20.03 24.15
C ASN A 75 9.62 -19.99 23.26
N ALA A 76 9.02 -18.82 23.05
CA ALA A 76 7.77 -18.70 22.29
C ALA A 76 8.01 -18.95 20.80
N ARG A 77 7.21 -19.83 20.20
CA ARG A 77 7.20 -20.09 18.76
C ARG A 77 6.32 -19.05 18.09
N ILE A 78 6.93 -18.20 17.26
CA ILE A 78 6.23 -17.12 16.55
C ILE A 78 6.20 -17.45 15.06
N ALA A 79 5.00 -17.46 14.49
CA ALA A 79 4.80 -17.62 13.05
C ALA A 79 4.20 -16.34 12.44
N ILE A 80 4.71 -15.93 11.30
CA ILE A 80 4.23 -14.79 10.54
C ILE A 80 3.77 -15.33 9.19
N ILE A 81 2.50 -15.15 8.84
CA ILE A 81 1.93 -15.67 7.60
C ILE A 81 1.81 -14.53 6.60
N GLY A 82 2.65 -14.55 5.56
CA GLY A 82 2.78 -13.54 4.51
C GLY A 82 4.14 -12.84 4.53
N GLY A 83 4.91 -13.00 3.46
CA GLY A 83 6.22 -12.39 3.18
C GLY A 83 6.13 -11.05 2.45
N GLY A 84 5.02 -10.33 2.59
CA GLY A 84 4.92 -8.91 2.20
C GLY A 84 5.63 -7.98 3.20
N ILE A 85 5.63 -6.68 2.93
CA ILE A 85 6.32 -5.69 3.78
C ILE A 85 5.88 -5.71 5.24
N ALA A 86 4.60 -5.98 5.53
CA ALA A 86 4.09 -6.10 6.90
C ALA A 86 4.75 -7.27 7.66
N GLY A 87 4.74 -8.47 7.08
CA GLY A 87 5.33 -9.63 7.73
C GLY A 87 6.84 -9.56 7.84
N LEU A 88 7.50 -9.06 6.79
CA LEU A 88 8.95 -8.88 6.80
C LEU A 88 9.41 -7.82 7.81
N HIS A 89 8.71 -6.68 7.91
CA HIS A 89 9.03 -5.68 8.91
C HIS A 89 8.71 -6.15 10.32
N ALA A 90 7.63 -6.92 10.52
CA ALA A 90 7.34 -7.55 11.80
C ALA A 90 8.49 -8.49 12.23
N ALA A 91 8.93 -9.38 11.34
CA ALA A 91 10.06 -10.28 11.58
C ALA A 91 11.35 -9.52 11.88
N LEU A 92 11.61 -8.42 11.16
CA LEU A 92 12.79 -7.58 11.37
C LEU A 92 12.77 -6.92 12.76
N VAL A 93 11.62 -6.38 13.19
CA VAL A 93 11.45 -5.75 14.51
C VAL A 93 11.65 -6.77 15.64
N LEU A 94 11.09 -7.98 15.51
CA LEU A 94 11.32 -9.06 16.47
C LEU A 94 12.80 -9.44 16.53
N LYS A 95 13.43 -9.62 15.36
CA LYS A 95 14.85 -9.96 15.25
C LYS A 95 15.74 -8.89 15.88
N ASP A 96 15.44 -7.61 15.70
CA ASP A 96 16.20 -6.51 16.30
C ASP A 96 16.17 -6.53 17.84
N LYS A 97 15.12 -7.12 18.42
CA LYS A 97 14.98 -7.37 19.86
C LYS A 97 15.47 -8.75 20.30
N GLY A 98 16.12 -9.50 19.42
CA GLY A 98 16.64 -10.84 19.70
C GLY A 98 15.58 -11.94 19.75
N VAL A 99 14.37 -11.67 19.27
CA VAL A 99 13.27 -12.62 19.20
C VAL A 99 13.19 -13.24 17.81
N TYR A 100 13.15 -14.57 17.76
CA TYR A 100 13.11 -15.32 16.50
C TYR A 100 11.65 -15.54 16.06
N ALA A 101 11.38 -15.40 14.76
CA ALA A 101 10.10 -15.75 14.14
C ALA A 101 10.32 -16.40 12.77
N ASP A 102 9.44 -17.34 12.41
CA ASP A 102 9.40 -17.94 11.08
C ASP A 102 8.34 -17.22 10.22
N VAL A 103 8.72 -16.78 9.02
CA VAL A 103 7.84 -16.18 8.00
C VAL A 103 7.46 -17.23 6.98
N TYR A 104 6.17 -17.45 6.76
CA TYR A 104 5.62 -18.39 5.78
C TYR A 104 4.96 -17.62 4.65
N GLU A 105 5.47 -17.78 3.43
CA GLU A 105 5.01 -17.08 2.22
C GLU A 105 4.46 -18.09 1.22
N SER A 106 3.29 -17.77 0.66
CA SER A 106 2.57 -18.62 -0.29
C SER A 106 3.31 -18.74 -1.62
N SER A 107 3.85 -17.63 -2.12
CA SER A 107 4.56 -17.53 -3.38
C SER A 107 6.00 -18.08 -3.30
N ASN A 108 6.65 -18.18 -4.46
CA ASN A 108 8.08 -18.45 -4.60
C ASN A 108 8.95 -17.17 -4.49
N ARG A 109 8.36 -16.03 -4.13
CA ARG A 109 9.04 -14.75 -3.89
C ARG A 109 8.44 -14.03 -2.69
N VAL A 110 9.24 -13.15 -2.09
CA VAL A 110 8.76 -12.17 -1.10
C VAL A 110 8.23 -10.90 -1.77
N GLY A 111 7.65 -10.00 -0.98
CA GLY A 111 7.28 -8.64 -1.38
C GLY A 111 5.79 -8.40 -1.50
N GLY A 112 4.97 -9.44 -1.73
CA GLY A 112 3.52 -9.28 -1.91
C GLY A 112 3.21 -8.27 -3.02
N ARG A 113 2.50 -7.18 -2.67
CA ARG A 113 2.16 -6.03 -3.55
C ARG A 113 3.30 -5.03 -3.77
N MET A 114 4.49 -5.23 -3.20
CA MET A 114 5.71 -4.54 -3.64
C MET A 114 6.37 -5.42 -4.71
N HIS A 115 5.94 -5.22 -5.95
CA HIS A 115 6.20 -6.16 -7.05
C HIS A 115 6.74 -5.44 -8.28
N SER A 116 8.07 -5.48 -8.43
CA SER A 116 8.77 -4.94 -9.60
C SER A 116 8.80 -5.98 -10.73
N ASP A 117 8.67 -5.50 -11.97
CA ASP A 117 8.61 -6.31 -13.18
C ASP A 117 9.72 -7.37 -13.29
N TRP A 118 10.95 -7.03 -12.91
CA TRP A 118 12.09 -7.91 -13.03
C TRP A 118 12.05 -9.14 -12.11
N THR A 119 11.24 -9.10 -11.04
CA THR A 119 11.02 -10.30 -10.21
C THR A 119 10.07 -11.31 -10.85
N GLU A 120 9.25 -10.87 -11.81
CA GLU A 120 8.27 -11.70 -12.53
C GLU A 120 8.80 -12.14 -13.90
N PHE A 121 9.34 -11.19 -14.68
CA PHE A 121 9.72 -11.40 -16.08
C PHE A 121 11.23 -11.41 -16.32
N GLY A 122 12.04 -11.21 -15.29
CA GLY A 122 13.48 -11.00 -15.42
C GLY A 122 13.82 -9.59 -15.94
N GLN A 123 15.13 -9.32 -16.06
CA GLN A 123 15.61 -8.02 -16.51
C GLN A 123 15.62 -7.89 -18.05
N GLY A 124 15.55 -6.66 -18.54
CA GLY A 124 15.77 -6.34 -19.96
C GLY A 124 14.55 -6.50 -20.86
N PHE A 125 13.34 -6.66 -20.30
CA PHE A 125 12.12 -6.61 -21.10
C PHE A 125 11.97 -5.25 -21.78
N TRP A 126 12.16 -4.16 -21.04
CA TRP A 126 12.07 -2.80 -21.56
C TRP A 126 13.35 -2.35 -22.25
N ASP A 127 13.20 -1.54 -23.29
CA ASP A 127 14.35 -0.84 -23.88
C ASP A 127 14.98 0.13 -22.86
N ASN A 128 16.25 0.49 -23.08
CA ASN A 128 17.04 1.37 -22.22
C ASN A 128 17.17 0.92 -20.75
N ASN A 129 16.98 -0.38 -20.46
CA ASN A 129 17.02 -0.95 -19.12
C ASN A 129 16.07 -0.24 -18.14
N GLN A 130 14.96 0.28 -18.66
CA GLN A 130 13.90 0.86 -17.84
C GLN A 130 13.16 -0.24 -17.07
N GLN A 131 12.44 0.17 -16.05
CA GLN A 131 11.69 -0.71 -15.15
C GLN A 131 10.32 -0.13 -14.86
N ALA A 132 9.40 -1.00 -14.50
CA ALA A 132 8.06 -0.63 -14.06
C ALA A 132 7.65 -1.47 -12.84
N GLU A 133 6.79 -0.88 -12.00
CA GLU A 133 6.16 -1.61 -10.91
C GLU A 133 4.87 -2.27 -11.41
N LEU A 134 4.71 -3.57 -11.14
CA LEU A 134 3.49 -4.32 -11.42
C LEU A 134 2.41 -4.05 -10.36
N CYS A 135 2.78 -3.50 -9.20
CA CYS A 135 1.89 -3.15 -8.10
C CYS A 135 2.31 -1.81 -7.46
N GLY A 136 2.46 -1.74 -6.14
CA GLY A 136 2.72 -0.49 -5.40
C GLY A 136 4.03 0.18 -5.80
N GLU A 137 3.94 1.47 -6.15
CA GLU A 137 5.02 2.22 -6.80
C GLU A 137 5.45 3.47 -6.02
N LEU A 138 4.49 4.32 -5.68
CA LEU A 138 4.77 5.69 -5.24
C LEU A 138 4.92 5.76 -3.72
N ILE A 139 5.84 6.61 -3.27
CA ILE A 139 6.21 6.82 -1.87
C ILE A 139 6.19 8.31 -1.59
N ASP A 140 5.29 8.74 -0.71
CA ASP A 140 5.22 10.12 -0.28
C ASP A 140 6.40 10.54 0.59
N SER A 141 6.66 11.85 0.60
CA SER A 141 7.45 12.50 1.64
C SER A 141 6.94 12.22 3.04
N GLY A 142 5.66 11.87 3.21
CA GLY A 142 5.02 11.49 4.46
C GLY A 142 5.36 10.08 4.95
N HIS A 143 5.75 9.15 4.07
CA HIS A 143 5.94 7.72 4.36
C HIS A 143 7.24 7.44 5.10
N LYS A 144 7.25 7.66 6.41
CA LYS A 144 8.47 7.65 7.23
C LYS A 144 9.01 6.25 7.43
N GLN A 145 8.18 5.22 7.61
CA GLN A 145 8.69 3.87 7.80
C GLN A 145 9.34 3.33 6.54
N ILE A 146 8.70 3.48 5.39
CA ILE A 146 9.29 3.00 4.13
C ILE A 146 10.59 3.73 3.82
N LEU A 147 10.63 5.06 3.96
CA LEU A 147 11.86 5.84 3.75
C LEU A 147 12.97 5.48 4.75
N ASN A 148 12.62 5.26 6.03
CA ASN A 148 13.60 4.84 7.05
C ASN A 148 14.13 3.43 6.77
N LEU A 149 13.28 2.51 6.31
CA LEU A 149 13.67 1.16 5.93
C LEU A 149 14.55 1.18 4.69
N ALA A 150 14.19 1.94 3.65
CA ALA A 150 15.04 2.14 2.48
C ALA A 150 16.43 2.67 2.88
N ASN A 151 16.48 3.71 3.73
CA ASN A 151 17.73 4.23 4.27
C ASN A 151 18.52 3.20 5.08
N ARG A 152 17.86 2.43 5.96
CA ARG A 152 18.50 1.37 6.76
C ARG A 152 19.21 0.33 5.91
N PHE A 153 18.66 -0.01 4.75
CA PHE A 153 19.24 -0.97 3.81
C PHE A 153 20.06 -0.32 2.70
N ASN A 154 20.35 0.99 2.79
CA ASN A 154 21.08 1.77 1.80
C ASN A 154 20.47 1.67 0.38
N LEU A 155 19.14 1.62 0.30
CA LEU A 155 18.41 1.62 -0.95
C LEU A 155 18.14 3.07 -1.36
N PRO A 156 18.74 3.56 -2.46
CA PRO A 156 18.52 4.92 -2.92
C PRO A 156 17.07 5.09 -3.40
N VAL A 157 16.51 6.27 -3.13
CA VAL A 157 15.21 6.68 -3.65
C VAL A 157 15.40 7.72 -4.76
N VAL A 158 14.58 7.65 -5.79
CA VAL A 158 14.55 8.64 -6.88
C VAL A 158 13.48 9.68 -6.55
N ASP A 159 13.81 10.96 -6.67
CA ASP A 159 12.86 12.07 -6.52
C ASP A 159 12.21 12.34 -7.89
N LEU A 160 10.98 11.88 -8.06
CA LEU A 160 10.24 11.93 -9.31
C LEU A 160 9.86 13.36 -9.69
N LEU A 161 9.48 14.18 -8.70
CA LEU A 161 9.17 15.59 -8.90
C LEU A 161 10.41 16.38 -9.34
N ALA A 162 11.59 16.06 -8.77
CA ALA A 162 12.84 16.68 -9.21
C ALA A 162 13.30 16.20 -10.61
N ALA A 163 12.77 15.08 -11.09
CA ALA A 163 13.10 14.52 -12.40
C ALA A 163 12.16 14.99 -13.52
N GLU A 164 11.13 15.76 -13.20
CA GLU A 164 10.21 16.34 -14.18
C GLU A 164 10.93 17.39 -15.05
N PRO A 165 10.70 17.41 -16.37
CA PRO A 165 11.28 18.43 -17.23
C PRO A 165 10.81 19.83 -16.85
N ALA A 166 11.68 20.82 -16.99
CA ALA A 166 11.31 22.21 -16.71
C ALA A 166 10.21 22.69 -17.67
N GLY A 167 9.16 23.30 -17.12
CA GLY A 167 8.05 23.86 -17.89
C GLY A 167 6.97 22.85 -18.28
N THR A 168 7.02 21.62 -17.77
CA THR A 168 5.91 20.66 -17.89
C THR A 168 4.92 20.77 -16.73
N GLN A 169 3.68 20.37 -16.97
CA GLN A 169 2.60 20.32 -15.98
C GLN A 169 1.81 19.00 -16.09
N ASP A 170 1.00 18.69 -15.09
CA ASP A 170 0.10 17.54 -15.14
C ASP A 170 -1.01 17.77 -16.18
N THR A 171 -1.54 16.70 -16.76
CA THR A 171 -2.52 16.76 -17.85
C THR A 171 -3.89 16.32 -17.36
N ASN A 172 -4.75 17.25 -16.99
CA ASN A 172 -6.18 16.91 -16.83
C ASN A 172 -6.90 17.12 -18.17
N TRP A 173 -7.44 16.06 -18.73
CA TRP A 173 -8.17 16.06 -20.00
C TRP A 173 -9.61 15.66 -19.76
N ILE A 174 -10.49 16.65 -19.63
CA ILE A 174 -11.87 16.44 -19.19
C ILE A 174 -12.84 17.04 -20.22
N PHE A 175 -13.78 16.22 -20.68
CA PHE A 175 -14.78 16.56 -21.69
C PHE A 175 -14.15 17.02 -23.02
N GLY A 176 -13.10 16.31 -23.44
CA GLY A 176 -12.43 16.52 -24.73
C GLY A 176 -11.56 17.77 -24.83
N ALA A 177 -11.21 18.39 -23.70
CA ALA A 177 -10.33 19.54 -23.66
C ALA A 177 -9.49 19.57 -22.37
N GLU A 178 -8.37 20.27 -22.43
CA GLU A 178 -7.52 20.52 -21.26
C GLU A 178 -8.32 21.22 -20.14
N TYR A 179 -8.05 20.80 -18.91
CA TYR A 179 -8.53 21.38 -17.66
C TYR A 179 -7.31 21.69 -16.78
N THR A 180 -6.87 22.94 -16.81
CA THR A 180 -5.58 23.31 -16.20
C THR A 180 -5.64 23.26 -14.67
N ASP A 181 -4.50 23.07 -14.01
CA ASP A 181 -4.42 23.09 -12.54
C ASP A 181 -4.92 24.41 -11.93
N ASP A 182 -4.74 25.55 -12.61
CA ASP A 182 -5.28 26.83 -12.17
C ASP A 182 -6.81 26.86 -12.16
N GLN A 183 -7.45 26.22 -13.15
CA GLN A 183 -8.91 26.06 -13.20
C GLN A 183 -9.38 25.12 -12.08
N ALA A 184 -8.71 23.99 -11.88
CA ALA A 184 -8.99 23.06 -10.80
C ALA A 184 -8.85 23.72 -9.42
N ALA A 185 -7.80 24.51 -9.23
CA ALA A 185 -7.56 25.26 -8.00
C ALA A 185 -8.64 26.32 -7.75
N ALA A 186 -9.12 26.99 -8.81
CA ALA A 186 -10.21 27.97 -8.72
C ALA A 186 -11.54 27.29 -8.35
N ASP A 187 -11.89 26.19 -9.01
CA ASP A 187 -13.12 25.44 -8.73
C ASP A 187 -13.09 24.84 -7.31
N PHE A 188 -11.92 24.36 -6.87
CA PHE A 188 -11.72 23.89 -5.51
C PHE A 188 -12.01 24.98 -4.46
N GLN A 189 -11.75 26.27 -4.72
CA GLN A 189 -12.10 27.34 -3.78
C GLN A 189 -13.60 27.41 -3.49
N GLY A 190 -14.46 27.01 -4.45
CA GLY A 190 -15.91 26.92 -4.25
C GLY A 190 -16.33 25.81 -3.29
N VAL A 191 -15.51 24.75 -3.17
CA VAL A 191 -15.81 23.54 -2.40
C VAL A 191 -15.08 23.53 -1.04
N ALA A 192 -13.91 24.17 -0.97
CA ALA A 192 -13.02 24.14 0.18
C ALA A 192 -13.67 24.55 1.53
N PRO A 193 -14.55 25.56 1.61
CA PRO A 193 -15.22 25.90 2.87
C PRO A 193 -16.11 24.77 3.41
N THR A 194 -16.92 24.15 2.53
CA THR A 194 -17.80 23.03 2.87
C THR A 194 -16.99 21.82 3.31
N LEU A 195 -15.98 21.46 2.52
CA LEU A 195 -15.08 20.35 2.82
C LEU A 195 -14.37 20.55 4.16
N LYS A 196 -13.85 21.75 4.44
CA LYS A 196 -13.17 22.07 5.70
C LYS A 196 -14.13 22.02 6.90
N GLN A 197 -15.37 22.46 6.73
CA GLN A 197 -16.40 22.37 7.77
C GLN A 197 -16.73 20.90 8.07
N GLN A 198 -16.96 20.10 7.03
CA GLN A 198 -17.26 18.68 7.14
C GLN A 198 -16.10 17.90 7.78
N LEU A 199 -14.86 18.09 7.32
CA LEU A 199 -13.67 17.48 7.91
C LEU A 199 -13.57 17.77 9.41
N LYS A 200 -13.75 19.04 9.81
CA LYS A 200 -13.70 19.44 11.23
C LYS A 200 -14.83 18.80 12.04
N ALA A 201 -16.04 18.75 11.50
CA ALA A 201 -17.22 18.25 12.20
C ALA A 201 -17.26 16.72 12.27
N ALA A 202 -16.76 16.02 11.24
CA ALA A 202 -16.58 14.57 11.23
C ALA A 202 -15.58 14.11 12.30
N GLY A 203 -14.54 14.93 12.53
CA GLY A 203 -13.36 14.49 13.27
C GLY A 203 -12.52 13.53 12.43
N TYR A 204 -11.26 13.32 12.80
CA TYR A 204 -10.41 12.34 12.13
C TYR A 204 -9.64 11.51 13.15
N PRO A 205 -9.61 10.17 12.99
CA PRO A 205 -10.45 9.38 12.09
C PRO A 205 -11.87 9.18 12.65
N THR A 206 -12.86 8.96 11.79
CA THR A 206 -14.12 8.28 12.17
C THR A 206 -13.80 6.79 12.28
N LEU A 207 -14.23 6.14 13.36
CA LEU A 207 -14.00 4.72 13.64
C LEU A 207 -15.28 4.07 14.16
N TYR A 208 -15.29 2.74 14.22
CA TYR A 208 -16.42 1.97 14.73
C TYR A 208 -16.81 2.31 16.18
N ASN A 209 -15.83 2.70 16.99
CA ASN A 209 -15.98 3.02 18.41
C ASN A 209 -15.80 4.51 18.73
N SER A 210 -15.52 5.35 17.72
CA SER A 210 -15.26 6.78 17.90
C SER A 210 -15.72 7.53 16.66
N SER A 211 -16.91 8.11 16.72
CA SER A 211 -17.51 8.84 15.59
C SER A 211 -18.34 10.02 16.07
N THR A 212 -18.50 11.03 15.20
CA THR A 212 -19.43 12.13 15.41
C THR A 212 -20.69 11.93 14.56
N PRO A 213 -21.80 12.64 14.83
CA PRO A 213 -22.97 12.61 13.94
C PRO A 213 -22.65 12.97 12.49
N THR A 214 -21.72 13.90 12.26
CA THR A 214 -21.27 14.25 10.91
C THR A 214 -20.43 13.13 10.29
N GLY A 215 -19.55 12.49 11.07
CA GLY A 215 -18.80 11.32 10.59
C GLY A 215 -19.72 10.18 10.17
N GLN A 216 -20.74 9.87 10.98
CA GLN A 216 -21.76 8.86 10.66
C GLN A 216 -22.57 9.21 9.41
N MET A 217 -22.97 10.48 9.27
CA MET A 217 -23.73 10.93 8.10
C MET A 217 -22.89 10.84 6.81
N LEU A 218 -21.63 11.26 6.85
CA LEU A 218 -20.72 11.14 5.72
C LEU A 218 -20.38 9.68 5.42
N ASP A 219 -20.30 8.83 6.44
CA ASP A 219 -20.06 7.40 6.23
C ASP A 219 -21.22 6.72 5.48
N GLN A 220 -22.45 7.18 5.69
CA GLN A 220 -23.64 6.70 4.99
C GLN A 220 -23.87 7.39 3.63
N MET A 221 -22.96 8.25 3.20
CA MET A 221 -22.99 8.94 1.91
C MET A 221 -21.88 8.39 1.01
N SER A 222 -22.17 8.16 -0.27
CA SER A 222 -21.13 7.74 -1.21
C SER A 222 -20.23 8.92 -1.64
N VAL A 223 -19.02 8.64 -2.13
CA VAL A 223 -18.16 9.67 -2.77
C VAL A 223 -18.91 10.33 -3.93
N HIS A 224 -19.60 9.52 -4.75
CA HIS A 224 -20.41 9.98 -5.86
C HIS A 224 -21.47 11.00 -5.42
N ASP A 225 -22.24 10.68 -4.38
CA ASP A 225 -23.29 11.57 -3.87
C ASP A 225 -22.71 12.81 -3.20
N TRP A 226 -21.54 12.69 -2.58
CA TRP A 226 -20.84 13.87 -2.05
C TRP A 226 -20.49 14.84 -3.17
N ILE A 227 -19.93 14.35 -4.28
CA ILE A 227 -19.63 15.19 -5.46
C ILE A 227 -20.92 15.80 -6.00
N ALA A 228 -21.97 15.00 -6.20
CA ALA A 228 -23.25 15.48 -6.73
C ALA A 228 -23.89 16.58 -5.87
N ASN A 229 -23.73 16.51 -4.53
CA ASN A 229 -24.37 17.43 -3.60
C ASN A 229 -23.54 18.68 -3.27
N TYR A 230 -22.21 18.58 -3.28
CA TYR A 230 -21.33 19.63 -2.74
C TYR A 230 -20.39 20.27 -3.76
N VAL A 231 -20.23 19.69 -4.94
CA VAL A 231 -19.46 20.31 -6.02
C VAL A 231 -20.40 21.12 -6.92
N PRO A 232 -20.12 22.41 -7.19
CA PRO A 232 -20.89 23.19 -8.15
C PRO A 232 -20.95 22.50 -9.53
N GLY A 233 -22.17 22.21 -10.00
CA GLY A 233 -22.40 21.44 -11.24
C GLY A 233 -22.28 19.92 -11.10
N GLY A 234 -21.95 19.42 -9.90
CA GLY A 234 -21.84 17.99 -9.60
C GLY A 234 -20.90 17.26 -10.56
N LEU A 235 -21.26 16.02 -10.89
CA LEU A 235 -20.53 15.17 -11.85
C LEU A 235 -20.60 15.68 -13.30
N GLY A 236 -21.46 16.66 -13.60
CA GLY A 236 -21.49 17.31 -14.92
C GLY A 236 -20.44 18.42 -15.07
N SER A 237 -19.71 18.76 -14.00
CA SER A 237 -18.65 19.77 -14.03
C SER A 237 -17.28 19.11 -14.24
N LYS A 238 -16.33 19.85 -14.83
CA LYS A 238 -14.96 19.35 -15.00
C LYS A 238 -14.30 19.00 -13.66
N PHE A 239 -14.54 19.79 -12.62
CA PHE A 239 -14.02 19.52 -11.28
C PHE A 239 -14.63 18.26 -10.65
N GLY A 240 -15.95 18.10 -10.77
CA GLY A 240 -16.65 16.92 -10.25
C GLY A 240 -16.23 15.64 -10.97
N ASP A 241 -16.01 15.70 -12.28
CA ASP A 241 -15.52 14.56 -13.06
C ASP A 241 -14.05 14.23 -12.74
N LEU A 242 -13.18 15.25 -12.60
CA LEU A 242 -11.80 15.06 -12.11
C LEU A 242 -11.78 14.31 -10.76
N LEU A 243 -12.60 14.74 -9.80
CA LEU A 243 -12.73 14.04 -8.52
C LEU A 243 -13.27 12.62 -8.72
N ASN A 244 -14.26 12.43 -9.59
CA ASN A 244 -14.82 11.10 -9.83
C ASN A 244 -13.76 10.13 -10.38
N SER A 245 -12.96 10.53 -11.36
CA SER A 245 -11.88 9.71 -11.91
C SER A 245 -10.76 9.47 -10.90
N ALA A 246 -10.27 10.51 -10.22
CA ALA A 246 -9.18 10.38 -9.24
C ALA A 246 -9.55 9.48 -8.06
N TYR A 247 -10.78 9.59 -7.52
CA TYR A 247 -11.20 8.75 -6.41
C TYR A 247 -11.62 7.33 -6.83
N ASN A 248 -11.98 7.12 -8.09
CA ASN A 248 -12.24 5.79 -8.62
C ASN A 248 -10.94 4.97 -8.67
N GLU A 249 -9.87 5.56 -9.21
CA GLU A 249 -8.58 4.90 -9.34
C GLU A 249 -7.85 4.78 -8.00
N GLU A 250 -7.81 5.82 -7.15
CA GLU A 250 -7.07 5.81 -5.87
C GLU A 250 -7.46 4.62 -4.99
N TYR A 251 -8.76 4.30 -4.93
CA TYR A 251 -9.29 3.19 -4.13
C TYR A 251 -9.60 1.94 -4.96
N GLY A 252 -9.46 2.00 -6.28
CA GLY A 252 -9.82 0.92 -7.20
C GLY A 252 -11.30 0.52 -7.14
N ALA A 253 -12.20 1.45 -6.83
CA ALA A 253 -13.61 1.15 -6.56
C ALA A 253 -14.53 2.23 -7.14
N GLU A 254 -15.76 1.85 -7.49
CA GLU A 254 -16.73 2.85 -7.96
C GLU A 254 -17.02 3.87 -6.85
N THR A 255 -17.08 5.15 -7.19
CA THR A 255 -17.37 6.22 -6.23
C THR A 255 -18.75 6.10 -5.59
N THR A 256 -19.64 5.29 -6.18
CA THR A 256 -20.96 4.93 -5.65
C THR A 256 -20.91 3.89 -4.52
N ASP A 257 -19.84 3.11 -4.41
CA ASP A 257 -19.65 2.10 -3.35
C ASP A 257 -18.78 2.61 -2.18
N GLN A 258 -17.95 3.61 -2.44
CA GLN A 258 -17.04 4.19 -1.47
C GLN A 258 -17.73 5.15 -0.49
N SER A 259 -17.40 5.07 0.79
CA SER A 259 -17.81 6.06 1.79
C SER A 259 -17.24 7.44 1.45
N SER A 260 -18.03 8.51 1.56
CA SER A 260 -17.61 9.89 1.26
C SER A 260 -16.48 10.37 2.17
N LEU A 261 -16.29 9.71 3.32
CA LEU A 261 -15.16 9.96 4.21
C LEU A 261 -13.80 9.69 3.53
N ASN A 262 -13.72 8.77 2.57
CA ASN A 262 -12.51 8.55 1.77
C ASN A 262 -12.10 9.84 1.04
N LEU A 263 -13.06 10.52 0.40
CA LEU A 263 -12.84 11.81 -0.24
C LEU A 263 -12.60 12.92 0.79
N VAL A 264 -13.44 13.03 1.81
CA VAL A 264 -13.36 14.15 2.78
C VAL A 264 -12.02 14.15 3.51
N TYR A 265 -11.49 12.99 3.87
CA TYR A 265 -10.21 12.89 4.56
C TYR A 265 -9.03 13.11 3.61
N LEU A 266 -9.03 12.51 2.42
CA LEU A 266 -7.92 12.70 1.48
C LEU A 266 -7.89 14.14 0.96
N LEU A 267 -8.98 14.61 0.34
CA LEU A 267 -9.08 15.95 -0.25
C LEU A 267 -8.95 17.05 0.81
N GLY A 268 -9.50 16.82 2.01
CA GLY A 268 -9.57 17.81 3.08
C GLY A 268 -8.20 18.21 3.66
N PHE A 269 -7.20 17.34 3.51
CA PHE A 269 -5.82 17.69 3.85
C PHE A 269 -5.07 18.13 2.59
N GLN A 270 -5.11 19.43 2.29
CA GLN A 270 -4.36 19.99 1.16
C GLN A 270 -2.89 20.27 1.50
N PRO A 271 -2.00 20.39 0.48
CA PRO A 271 -0.67 20.92 0.66
C PRO A 271 -0.73 22.42 0.99
N LYS A 272 0.42 23.01 1.29
CA LYS A 272 0.48 24.45 1.65
C LYS A 272 0.42 25.38 0.46
N GLN A 273 0.73 24.87 -0.72
CA GLN A 273 0.82 25.62 -1.97
C GLN A 273 0.10 24.79 -3.02
N GLY A 274 -0.76 25.43 -3.80
CA GLY A 274 -1.54 24.78 -4.84
C GLY A 274 -2.69 23.93 -4.31
N PHE A 275 -3.51 23.51 -5.26
CA PHE A 275 -4.48 22.44 -5.11
C PHE A 275 -3.81 21.13 -5.52
N ASN A 276 -4.16 20.04 -4.84
CA ASN A 276 -3.82 18.68 -5.27
C ASN A 276 -5.07 17.81 -5.08
N VAL A 277 -5.45 17.09 -6.14
CA VAL A 277 -6.64 16.24 -6.17
C VAL A 277 -6.57 15.08 -5.16
N LEU A 278 -5.36 14.59 -4.86
CA LEU A 278 -5.10 13.55 -3.85
C LEU A 278 -4.68 14.13 -2.49
N GLY A 279 -4.92 15.43 -2.26
CA GLY A 279 -4.61 16.07 -0.98
C GLY A 279 -3.12 16.15 -0.69
N GLN A 280 -2.65 15.50 0.37
CA GLN A 280 -1.24 15.60 0.77
C GLN A 280 -0.31 14.60 0.13
N SER A 281 -0.86 13.63 -0.58
CA SER A 281 -0.06 12.69 -1.36
C SER A 281 0.78 13.49 -2.35
N ASP A 282 2.10 13.36 -2.27
CA ASP A 282 3.03 14.03 -3.18
C ASP A 282 3.73 13.06 -4.11
N GLU A 283 3.49 11.75 -3.93
CA GLU A 283 3.89 10.65 -4.80
C GLU A 283 5.36 10.71 -5.22
N ARG A 284 6.18 11.29 -4.34
CA ARG A 284 7.42 11.93 -4.75
C ARG A 284 8.52 10.96 -5.08
N TYR A 285 8.50 9.77 -4.48
CA TYR A 285 9.62 8.84 -4.55
C TYR A 285 9.21 7.46 -5.04
N HIS A 286 10.18 6.75 -5.60
CA HIS A 286 10.23 5.29 -5.61
C HIS A 286 11.63 4.82 -5.21
N ILE A 287 11.83 3.52 -4.98
CA ILE A 287 13.16 2.95 -4.76
C ILE A 287 13.83 2.73 -6.13
N ALA A 288 15.06 3.22 -6.30
CA ALA A 288 15.80 3.01 -7.54
C ALA A 288 16.10 1.51 -7.72
N GLY A 289 15.83 0.98 -8.90
CA GLY A 289 15.94 -0.47 -9.17
C GLY A 289 14.69 -1.27 -8.77
N GLY A 290 13.63 -0.59 -8.33
CA GLY A 290 12.31 -1.16 -8.07
C GLY A 290 12.05 -1.43 -6.59
N ASN A 291 10.79 -1.26 -6.20
CA ASN A 291 10.33 -1.36 -4.82
C ASN A 291 10.50 -2.76 -4.24
N SER A 292 10.52 -3.83 -5.05
CA SER A 292 10.81 -5.18 -4.57
C SER A 292 12.20 -5.31 -3.91
N ALA A 293 13.14 -4.40 -4.17
CA ALA A 293 14.44 -4.41 -3.52
C ALA A 293 14.35 -4.33 -1.98
N LEU A 294 13.38 -3.59 -1.43
CA LEU A 294 13.24 -3.44 0.02
C LEU A 294 12.82 -4.74 0.74
N PRO A 295 11.71 -5.40 0.39
CA PRO A 295 11.34 -6.66 1.04
C PRO A 295 12.42 -7.73 0.85
N ILE A 296 13.12 -7.77 -0.29
CA ILE A 296 14.26 -8.68 -0.51
C ILE A 296 15.41 -8.36 0.46
N ALA A 297 15.78 -7.08 0.62
CA ALA A 297 16.83 -6.66 1.55
C ALA A 297 16.49 -7.02 3.00
N ILE A 298 15.22 -6.85 3.40
CA ILE A 298 14.75 -7.26 4.73
C ILE A 298 14.87 -8.78 4.89
N ALA A 299 14.33 -9.55 3.95
CA ALA A 299 14.37 -11.02 4.01
C ALA A 299 15.81 -11.55 4.13
N ASN A 300 16.75 -10.98 3.37
CA ASN A 300 18.18 -11.33 3.43
C ASN A 300 18.85 -10.97 4.77
N ALA A 301 18.31 -10.01 5.50
CA ALA A 301 18.81 -9.62 6.82
C ALA A 301 18.21 -10.46 7.95
N LEU A 302 17.19 -11.27 7.70
CA LEU A 302 16.63 -12.20 8.69
C LEU A 302 17.55 -13.42 8.88
N PRO A 303 17.43 -14.15 10.00
CA PRO A 303 18.19 -15.37 10.21
C PRO A 303 18.01 -16.38 9.06
N SER A 304 19.09 -17.01 8.62
CA SER A 304 19.02 -18.02 7.55
C SER A 304 18.01 -19.11 7.89
N GLY A 305 17.12 -19.41 6.94
CA GLY A 305 16.07 -20.41 7.11
C GLY A 305 14.82 -19.94 7.86
N SER A 306 14.70 -18.65 8.19
CA SER A 306 13.49 -18.10 8.81
C SER A 306 12.40 -17.70 7.82
N VAL A 307 12.68 -17.68 6.52
CA VAL A 307 11.70 -17.35 5.47
C VAL A 307 11.42 -18.61 4.64
N HIS A 308 10.18 -19.07 4.69
CA HIS A 308 9.70 -20.32 4.09
C HIS A 308 8.77 -20.01 2.93
N LEU A 309 9.26 -20.15 1.70
CA LEU A 309 8.51 -19.93 0.46
C LEU A 309 7.70 -21.18 0.07
N GLY A 310 6.59 -21.01 -0.67
CA GLY A 310 5.71 -22.12 -1.07
C GLY A 310 4.84 -22.68 0.07
N TYR A 311 4.67 -21.92 1.15
CA TYR A 311 3.83 -22.26 2.30
C TYR A 311 2.51 -21.47 2.23
N SER A 312 1.62 -21.91 1.34
CA SER A 312 0.28 -21.33 1.22
C SER A 312 -0.64 -21.83 2.33
N MET A 313 -1.04 -20.96 3.25
CA MET A 313 -1.91 -21.33 4.38
C MET A 313 -3.29 -21.76 3.85
N THR A 314 -3.82 -22.87 4.37
CA THR A 314 -5.17 -23.37 4.05
C THR A 314 -6.11 -23.28 5.24
N SER A 315 -5.60 -23.41 6.46
CA SER A 315 -6.39 -23.27 7.69
C SER A 315 -5.58 -22.78 8.87
N ILE A 316 -6.27 -22.14 9.81
CA ILE A 316 -5.76 -21.72 11.11
C ILE A 316 -6.78 -22.05 12.20
N GLY A 317 -6.31 -22.55 13.35
CA GLY A 317 -7.20 -22.84 14.48
C GLY A 317 -6.50 -22.94 15.82
N LEU A 318 -7.24 -22.65 16.88
CA LEU A 318 -6.82 -22.82 18.26
C LEU A 318 -6.86 -24.31 18.65
N LYS A 319 -5.84 -24.74 19.39
CA LYS A 319 -5.80 -26.04 20.06
C LYS A 319 -6.29 -25.89 21.50
N ASN A 320 -6.64 -27.02 22.12
CA ASN A 320 -7.13 -27.06 23.51
C ASN A 320 -6.11 -26.52 24.53
N ASP A 321 -4.82 -26.56 24.20
CA ASP A 321 -3.72 -26.03 25.02
C ASP A 321 -3.46 -24.52 24.78
N GLY A 322 -4.28 -23.87 23.96
CA GLY A 322 -4.14 -22.45 23.59
C GLY A 322 -3.16 -22.19 22.46
N SER A 323 -2.35 -23.17 22.03
CA SER A 323 -1.45 -23.02 20.88
C SER A 323 -2.23 -22.97 19.56
N ILE A 324 -1.63 -22.37 18.53
CA ILE A 324 -2.26 -22.14 17.24
C ILE A 324 -1.69 -23.13 16.23
N LYS A 325 -2.56 -23.90 15.57
CA LYS A 325 -2.20 -24.77 14.45
C LYS A 325 -2.44 -24.03 13.13
N VAL A 326 -1.45 -24.03 12.25
CA VAL A 326 -1.56 -23.53 10.88
C VAL A 326 -1.24 -24.67 9.91
N SER A 327 -2.11 -24.90 8.94
CA SER A 327 -1.93 -25.93 7.91
C SER A 327 -1.68 -25.29 6.55
N PHE A 328 -0.88 -25.95 5.71
CA PHE A 328 -0.46 -25.43 4.40
C PHE A 328 -0.83 -26.37 3.26
N SER A 329 -0.91 -25.84 2.04
CA SER A 329 -1.27 -26.58 0.82
C SER A 329 -0.27 -27.67 0.44
N ASN A 330 0.99 -27.54 0.87
CA ASN A 330 2.05 -28.54 0.69
C ASN A 330 1.95 -29.73 1.67
N GLY A 331 0.87 -29.82 2.46
CA GLY A 331 0.63 -30.88 3.44
C GLY A 331 1.35 -30.67 4.78
N GLN A 332 2.18 -29.63 4.91
CA GLN A 332 2.84 -29.30 6.17
C GLN A 332 1.87 -28.66 7.17
N THR A 333 2.24 -28.74 8.45
CA THR A 333 1.55 -28.09 9.55
C THR A 333 2.58 -27.55 10.51
N ILE A 334 2.33 -26.36 11.06
CA ILE A 334 3.11 -25.81 12.17
C ILE A 334 2.22 -25.53 13.37
N VAL A 335 2.82 -25.52 14.54
CA VAL A 335 2.18 -25.10 15.79
C VAL A 335 3.00 -23.96 16.38
N ALA A 336 2.33 -22.84 16.64
CA ALA A 336 2.92 -21.63 17.17
C ALA A 336 2.20 -21.18 18.45
N ASP A 337 2.88 -20.39 19.27
CA ASP A 337 2.33 -19.79 20.47
C ASP A 337 1.76 -18.39 20.19
N GLN A 338 2.31 -17.72 19.16
CA GLN A 338 1.85 -16.44 18.61
C GLN A 338 1.84 -16.51 17.08
N VAL A 339 0.80 -15.97 16.43
CA VAL A 339 0.71 -15.87 14.97
C VAL A 339 0.41 -14.44 14.55
N ILE A 340 1.11 -13.92 13.54
CA ILE A 340 0.73 -12.68 12.84
C ILE A 340 0.20 -13.05 11.45
N LEU A 341 -1.04 -12.68 11.15
CA LEU A 341 -1.61 -12.79 9.81
C LEU A 341 -1.34 -11.49 9.03
N CYS A 342 -0.54 -11.59 7.98
CA CYS A 342 -0.07 -10.45 7.18
C CYS A 342 -0.63 -10.42 5.74
N MET A 343 -1.59 -11.29 5.43
CA MET A 343 -2.33 -11.28 4.16
C MET A 343 -3.54 -10.34 4.24
N SER A 344 -4.09 -9.96 3.10
CA SER A 344 -5.32 -9.20 3.05
C SER A 344 -6.53 -10.00 3.55
N PHE A 345 -7.58 -9.28 3.96
CA PHE A 345 -8.86 -9.91 4.30
C PHE A 345 -9.55 -10.57 3.10
N SER A 346 -9.29 -10.11 1.87
CA SER A 346 -9.79 -10.76 0.65
C SER A 346 -9.18 -12.13 0.43
N VAL A 347 -7.94 -12.37 0.86
CA VAL A 347 -7.34 -13.71 0.91
C VAL A 347 -7.88 -14.47 2.11
N LEU A 348 -7.83 -13.90 3.31
CA LEU A 348 -8.22 -14.61 4.53
C LEU A 348 -9.67 -15.14 4.50
N ARG A 349 -10.60 -14.39 3.87
CA ARG A 349 -11.99 -14.83 3.70
C ARG A 349 -12.17 -16.09 2.82
N THR A 350 -11.13 -16.51 2.10
CA THR A 350 -11.13 -17.75 1.29
C THR A 350 -10.56 -18.96 2.04
N LEU A 351 -10.03 -18.77 3.25
CA LEU A 351 -9.34 -19.79 4.03
C LEU A 351 -10.21 -20.31 5.18
N ASP A 352 -9.90 -21.49 5.71
CA ASP A 352 -10.61 -22.02 6.87
C ASP A 352 -10.03 -21.46 8.17
N TYR A 353 -10.69 -20.42 8.70
CA TYR A 353 -10.45 -19.87 10.04
C TYR A 353 -11.58 -20.21 11.03
N SER A 354 -12.44 -21.18 10.72
CA SER A 354 -13.61 -21.53 11.55
C SER A 354 -13.25 -21.94 12.98
N LYS A 355 -12.02 -22.44 13.17
CA LYS A 355 -11.46 -22.85 14.47
C LYS A 355 -10.54 -21.81 15.10
N ALA A 356 -10.40 -20.63 14.49
CA ALA A 356 -9.52 -19.57 15.01
C ALA A 356 -10.14 -18.80 16.19
N GLY A 357 -11.45 -18.95 16.43
CA GLY A 357 -12.14 -18.32 17.56
C GLY A 357 -12.31 -16.80 17.42
N PHE A 358 -12.33 -16.27 16.19
CA PHE A 358 -12.54 -14.85 15.94
C PHE A 358 -13.95 -14.41 16.35
N ASP A 359 -14.05 -13.27 17.03
CA ASP A 359 -15.34 -12.68 17.38
C ASP A 359 -16.15 -12.24 16.14
N GLN A 360 -17.42 -11.90 16.35
CA GLN A 360 -18.34 -11.55 15.27
C GLN A 360 -17.90 -10.30 14.50
N LEU A 361 -17.34 -9.29 15.17
CA LEU A 361 -16.94 -8.04 14.52
C LEU A 361 -15.71 -8.26 13.63
N LYS A 362 -14.76 -9.10 14.07
CA LYS A 362 -13.63 -9.54 13.25
C LYS A 362 -14.10 -10.34 12.04
N GLN A 363 -15.05 -11.26 12.21
CA GLN A 363 -15.62 -12.01 11.10
C GLN A 363 -16.31 -11.08 10.09
N THR A 364 -17.07 -10.09 10.56
CA THR A 364 -17.67 -9.05 9.71
C THR A 364 -16.59 -8.26 8.95
N ALA A 365 -15.56 -7.77 9.63
CA ALA A 365 -14.47 -7.03 8.97
C ALA A 365 -13.76 -7.90 7.90
N ILE A 366 -13.42 -9.15 8.22
CA ILE A 366 -12.79 -10.09 7.28
C ILE A 366 -13.67 -10.31 6.05
N THR A 367 -14.98 -10.49 6.23
CA THR A 367 -15.89 -10.86 5.14
C THR A 367 -16.38 -9.67 4.32
N GLN A 368 -16.43 -8.46 4.90
CA GLN A 368 -17.09 -7.32 4.28
C GLN A 368 -16.15 -6.19 3.84
N LEU A 369 -14.93 -6.07 4.39
CA LEU A 369 -14.00 -4.99 4.02
C LEU A 369 -13.84 -4.89 2.49
N GLY A 370 -13.92 -3.65 1.98
CA GLY A 370 -13.80 -3.33 0.56
C GLY A 370 -12.49 -3.84 -0.05
N SER A 371 -12.55 -4.23 -1.31
CA SER A 371 -11.44 -4.82 -2.06
C SER A 371 -11.33 -4.11 -3.40
N GLY A 372 -10.43 -3.12 -3.49
CA GLY A 372 -10.23 -2.31 -4.68
C GLY A 372 -9.59 -3.11 -5.80
N HIS A 373 -10.00 -2.85 -7.03
CA HIS A 373 -9.46 -3.42 -8.25
C HIS A 373 -8.79 -2.31 -9.07
N ASN A 374 -7.48 -2.42 -9.27
CA ASN A 374 -6.71 -1.62 -10.20
C ASN A 374 -5.97 -2.54 -11.16
N ALA A 375 -5.76 -2.06 -12.38
CA ALA A 375 -4.87 -2.67 -13.34
C ALA A 375 -3.72 -1.70 -13.64
N LYS A 376 -2.55 -2.22 -14.03
CA LYS A 376 -1.51 -1.39 -14.67
C LYS A 376 -1.25 -1.91 -16.07
N LEU A 377 -1.56 -1.11 -17.07
CA LEU A 377 -1.08 -1.34 -18.43
C LEU A 377 0.09 -0.40 -18.71
N ASN A 378 1.30 -0.91 -18.47
CA ASN A 378 2.55 -0.21 -18.78
C ASN A 378 2.84 -0.34 -20.28
N VAL A 379 3.01 0.77 -21.01
CA VAL A 379 3.24 0.80 -22.46
C VAL A 379 4.48 1.63 -22.78
N GLN A 380 5.46 1.04 -23.48
CA GLN A 380 6.71 1.75 -23.81
C GLN A 380 6.66 2.43 -25.18
N PHE A 381 7.18 3.65 -25.22
CA PHE A 381 7.25 4.51 -26.38
C PHE A 381 8.71 4.79 -26.74
N LYS A 382 8.97 5.02 -28.03
CA LYS A 382 10.30 5.37 -28.57
C LYS A 382 10.85 6.68 -28.02
N SER A 383 9.96 7.57 -27.57
CA SER A 383 10.29 8.85 -26.96
C SER A 383 9.22 9.25 -25.95
N ARG A 384 9.58 10.13 -25.01
CA ARG A 384 8.65 10.79 -24.08
C ARG A 384 7.95 11.97 -24.78
N LEU A 385 7.10 11.66 -25.75
CA LEU A 385 6.41 12.67 -26.58
C LEU A 385 5.62 13.68 -25.72
N TRP A 386 5.03 13.22 -24.62
CA TRP A 386 4.28 14.05 -23.66
C TRP A 386 5.12 15.20 -23.09
N ASN A 387 6.40 14.97 -22.76
CA ASN A 387 7.31 16.02 -22.30
C ASN A 387 7.48 17.13 -23.34
N ALA A 388 7.61 16.77 -24.62
CA ALA A 388 7.72 17.74 -25.71
C ALA A 388 6.42 18.53 -25.96
N GLN A 389 5.30 18.00 -25.46
CA GLN A 389 3.98 18.65 -25.49
C GLN A 389 3.65 19.36 -24.17
N GLY A 390 4.63 19.53 -23.27
CA GLY A 390 4.46 20.29 -22.02
C GLY A 390 3.84 19.50 -20.87
N SER A 391 3.77 18.17 -20.97
CA SER A 391 3.21 17.31 -19.92
C SER A 391 4.29 16.59 -19.11
N THR A 392 4.09 16.43 -17.80
CA THR A 392 4.91 15.57 -16.91
C THR A 392 4.72 14.09 -17.21
N GLY A 393 3.66 13.75 -17.94
CA GLY A 393 3.18 12.40 -18.18
C GLY A 393 2.11 11.95 -17.19
N ASN A 394 1.87 12.69 -16.08
CA ASN A 394 0.71 12.49 -15.21
C ASN A 394 -0.57 12.92 -15.94
N ILE A 395 -1.61 12.10 -15.86
CA ILE A 395 -2.87 12.28 -16.57
C ILE A 395 -4.05 11.95 -15.67
N TYR A 396 -5.07 12.81 -15.68
CA TYR A 396 -6.42 12.49 -15.22
C TYR A 396 -7.42 12.80 -16.34
N THR A 397 -8.41 11.94 -16.55
CA THR A 397 -9.35 12.08 -17.67
C THR A 397 -10.72 11.45 -17.41
N ASP A 398 -11.74 11.93 -18.14
CA ASP A 398 -13.06 11.32 -18.26
C ASP A 398 -13.10 10.16 -19.27
N LEU A 399 -12.00 9.92 -19.99
CA LEU A 399 -11.85 8.80 -20.92
C LEU A 399 -11.76 7.47 -20.15
N PRO A 400 -12.12 6.33 -20.79
CA PRO A 400 -12.11 5.02 -20.14
C PRO A 400 -10.83 4.65 -19.39
N PHE A 401 -9.64 5.10 -19.79
CA PHE A 401 -8.39 4.78 -19.07
C PHE A 401 -8.22 5.50 -17.72
N GLN A 402 -9.06 6.52 -17.42
CA GLN A 402 -9.17 7.28 -16.17
C GLN A 402 -7.93 8.08 -15.74
N SER A 403 -6.79 7.41 -15.56
CA SER A 403 -5.54 8.05 -15.14
C SER A 403 -4.30 7.32 -15.66
N GLY A 404 -3.16 8.00 -15.54
CA GLY A 404 -1.88 7.43 -15.89
C GLY A 404 -0.71 8.32 -15.53
N TRP A 405 0.51 7.79 -15.56
CA TRP A 405 1.73 8.56 -15.34
C TRP A 405 2.94 8.03 -16.11
N ASP A 406 3.99 8.85 -16.22
CA ASP A 406 5.30 8.40 -16.69
C ASP A 406 6.03 7.65 -15.57
N VAL A 407 6.12 6.32 -15.69
CA VAL A 407 6.82 5.45 -14.73
C VAL A 407 8.35 5.57 -14.86
N THR A 408 8.83 6.22 -15.93
CA THR A 408 10.25 6.39 -16.25
C THR A 408 10.80 7.76 -15.83
N ARG A 409 10.05 8.53 -15.04
CA ARG A 409 10.58 9.72 -14.36
C ARG A 409 11.82 9.34 -13.55
N GLY A 410 12.91 10.07 -13.78
CA GLY A 410 14.21 9.80 -13.16
C GLY A 410 14.96 8.58 -13.70
N GLN A 411 14.41 7.86 -14.68
CA GLN A 411 15.10 6.76 -15.36
C GLN A 411 15.79 7.24 -16.64
N SER A 412 16.99 6.73 -16.91
CA SER A 412 17.75 7.05 -18.12
C SER A 412 17.11 6.49 -19.40
N GLY A 413 17.58 6.97 -20.55
CA GLY A 413 17.12 6.51 -21.87
C GLY A 413 16.20 7.50 -22.59
N ALA A 414 16.08 7.35 -23.90
CA ALA A 414 15.21 8.18 -24.72
C ALA A 414 13.75 7.69 -24.69
N THR A 415 13.55 6.37 -24.53
CA THR A 415 12.23 5.77 -24.37
C THR A 415 11.53 6.25 -23.11
N GLY A 416 10.21 6.14 -23.09
CA GLY A 416 9.42 6.35 -21.87
C GLY A 416 8.34 5.30 -21.77
N ILE A 417 7.84 5.07 -20.57
CA ILE A 417 6.72 4.16 -20.33
C ILE A 417 5.61 4.99 -19.68
N LEU A 418 4.44 5.02 -20.32
CA LEU A 418 3.22 5.50 -19.65
C LEU A 418 2.45 4.31 -19.14
N VAL A 419 1.94 4.42 -17.92
CA VAL A 419 0.99 3.47 -17.37
C VAL A 419 -0.43 3.99 -17.55
N GLU A 420 -1.32 3.17 -18.08
CA GLU A 420 -2.77 3.32 -17.85
C GLU A 420 -3.09 2.65 -16.50
N TYR A 421 -3.76 3.39 -15.61
CA TYR A 421 -4.05 2.95 -14.25
C TYR A 421 -5.54 3.07 -13.89
N PRO A 422 -6.41 2.25 -14.50
CA PRO A 422 -7.82 2.31 -14.22
C PRO A 422 -8.13 1.64 -12.88
N GLY A 423 -9.21 2.11 -12.25
CA GLY A 423 -9.85 1.50 -11.10
C GLY A 423 -11.13 0.73 -11.47
N ALA A 424 -11.68 0.05 -10.46
CA ALA A 424 -13.04 -0.47 -10.41
C ALA A 424 -13.44 -1.35 -11.63
N ASN A 425 -14.54 -1.01 -12.30
CA ASN A 425 -15.06 -1.81 -13.41
C ASN A 425 -14.14 -1.80 -14.64
N VAL A 426 -13.45 -0.68 -14.89
CA VAL A 426 -12.50 -0.60 -16.01
C VAL A 426 -11.31 -1.52 -15.75
N ALA A 427 -10.73 -1.48 -14.55
CA ALA A 427 -9.68 -2.42 -14.15
C ALA A 427 -10.14 -3.88 -14.28
N THR A 428 -11.36 -4.16 -13.81
CA THR A 428 -11.96 -5.51 -13.88
C THR A 428 -12.13 -5.99 -15.33
N SER A 429 -12.41 -5.09 -16.28
CA SER A 429 -12.51 -5.42 -17.71
C SER A 429 -11.17 -5.88 -18.32
N LEU A 430 -10.05 -5.52 -17.69
CA LEU A 430 -8.70 -5.93 -18.11
C LEU A 430 -8.24 -7.26 -17.48
N ALA A 431 -9.05 -7.86 -16.61
CA ALA A 431 -8.71 -9.10 -15.89
C ALA A 431 -8.18 -10.20 -16.84
N GLN A 432 -7.08 -10.83 -16.42
CA GLN A 432 -6.48 -11.96 -17.12
C GLN A 432 -6.50 -13.19 -16.21
N SER A 433 -6.40 -14.39 -16.79
CA SER A 433 -6.24 -15.62 -16.00
C SER A 433 -4.86 -15.71 -15.34
N ASN A 434 -3.82 -15.18 -16.00
CA ASN A 434 -2.52 -14.92 -15.39
C ASN A 434 -2.47 -13.44 -14.98
N PRO A 435 -2.31 -13.11 -13.68
CA PRO A 435 -2.34 -11.73 -13.20
C PRO A 435 -1.27 -10.83 -13.81
N TYR A 436 -0.14 -11.40 -14.27
CA TYR A 436 0.97 -10.63 -14.84
C TYR A 436 1.29 -11.16 -16.24
N THR A 437 1.09 -10.31 -17.25
CA THR A 437 1.30 -10.69 -18.66
C THR A 437 1.99 -9.60 -19.45
N THR A 438 2.53 -9.95 -20.62
CA THR A 438 3.24 -9.05 -21.51
C THR A 438 2.78 -9.22 -22.95
N THR A 439 3.13 -8.29 -23.84
CA THR A 439 2.89 -8.45 -25.27
C THR A 439 3.60 -9.66 -25.89
N ALA A 440 4.63 -10.19 -25.23
CA ALA A 440 5.35 -11.38 -25.67
C ALA A 440 4.63 -12.69 -25.34
N ASN A 441 3.82 -12.73 -24.27
CA ASN A 441 3.21 -13.97 -23.78
C ASN A 441 1.67 -13.98 -23.82
N ASN A 442 1.01 -12.84 -24.05
CA ASN A 442 -0.45 -12.75 -24.10
C ASN A 442 -0.94 -11.77 -25.18
N PRO A 443 -1.63 -12.23 -26.23
CA PRO A 443 -2.15 -11.37 -27.30
C PRO A 443 -3.25 -10.39 -26.83
N ASN A 444 -3.90 -10.64 -25.69
CA ASN A 444 -4.89 -9.70 -25.14
C ASN A 444 -4.23 -8.41 -24.64
N VAL A 445 -2.96 -8.45 -24.22
CA VAL A 445 -2.22 -7.23 -23.84
C VAL A 445 -2.12 -6.29 -25.03
N LYS A 446 -1.84 -6.81 -26.23
CA LYS A 446 -1.82 -6.00 -27.46
C LYS A 446 -3.18 -5.36 -27.78
N LYS A 447 -4.30 -6.05 -27.51
CA LYS A 447 -5.64 -5.48 -27.68
C LYS A 447 -5.90 -4.34 -26.69
N ALA A 448 -5.52 -4.53 -25.42
CA ALA A 448 -5.61 -3.50 -24.40
C ALA A 448 -4.79 -2.26 -24.80
N VAL A 449 -3.54 -2.45 -25.27
CA VAL A 449 -2.72 -1.34 -25.79
C VAL A 449 -3.40 -0.63 -26.95
N GLN A 450 -3.97 -1.35 -27.91
CA GLN A 450 -4.67 -0.72 -29.04
C GLN A 450 -5.88 0.12 -28.59
N ALA A 451 -6.62 -0.33 -27.58
CA ALA A 451 -7.73 0.42 -27.00
C ALA A 451 -7.24 1.66 -26.24
N TYR A 452 -6.15 1.54 -25.49
CA TYR A 452 -5.52 2.65 -24.77
C TYR A 452 -4.96 3.71 -25.73
N LEU A 453 -4.16 3.30 -26.73
CA LEU A 453 -3.58 4.21 -27.72
C LEU A 453 -4.65 5.01 -28.47
N LYS A 454 -5.80 4.40 -28.80
CA LYS A 454 -6.91 5.12 -29.45
C LYS A 454 -7.43 6.29 -28.62
N GLN A 455 -7.43 6.16 -27.29
CA GLN A 455 -7.85 7.20 -26.36
C GLN A 455 -6.71 8.22 -26.16
N LEU A 456 -5.50 7.72 -25.93
CA LEU A 456 -4.32 8.54 -25.67
C LEU A 456 -3.94 9.43 -26.86
N GLU A 457 -4.25 9.03 -28.09
CA GLU A 457 -4.04 9.84 -29.30
C GLU A 457 -4.79 11.19 -29.25
N GLY A 458 -5.93 11.25 -28.56
CA GLY A 458 -6.67 12.49 -28.35
C GLY A 458 -6.02 13.42 -27.32
N VAL A 459 -5.28 12.86 -26.37
CA VAL A 459 -4.57 13.60 -25.30
C VAL A 459 -3.19 14.04 -25.79
N PHE A 460 -2.45 13.12 -26.42
CA PHE A 460 -1.12 13.35 -26.98
C PHE A 460 -1.09 12.94 -28.47
N PRO A 461 -1.46 13.84 -29.39
CA PRO A 461 -1.44 13.54 -30.82
C PRO A 461 -0.07 13.06 -31.31
N GLY A 462 -0.05 11.96 -32.07
CA GLY A 462 1.14 11.30 -32.58
C GLY A 462 1.70 10.19 -31.68
N ILE A 463 1.16 9.99 -30.47
CA ILE A 463 1.67 9.03 -29.48
C ILE A 463 1.57 7.58 -29.96
N SER A 464 0.54 7.22 -30.74
CA SER A 464 0.35 5.84 -31.23
C SER A 464 1.51 5.38 -32.11
N ALA A 465 2.08 6.26 -32.92
CA ALA A 465 3.24 5.95 -33.77
C ALA A 465 4.55 5.75 -32.96
N GLN A 466 4.57 6.23 -31.72
CA GLN A 466 5.70 6.09 -30.81
C GLN A 466 5.74 4.74 -30.11
N TRP A 467 4.65 3.96 -30.06
CA TRP A 467 4.67 2.65 -29.42
C TRP A 467 5.72 1.72 -30.06
N ASN A 468 6.56 1.09 -29.25
CA ASN A 468 7.63 0.19 -29.73
C ASN A 468 7.22 -1.30 -29.72
N GLY A 469 5.97 -1.62 -29.40
CA GLY A 469 5.47 -3.00 -29.33
C GLY A 469 5.58 -3.66 -27.94
N LYS A 470 6.18 -2.99 -26.97
CA LYS A 470 6.36 -3.51 -25.60
C LYS A 470 5.27 -2.98 -24.69
N ALA A 471 4.61 -3.90 -23.98
CA ALA A 471 3.73 -3.56 -22.88
C ALA A 471 3.65 -4.72 -21.87
N MET A 472 3.36 -4.36 -20.62
CA MET A 472 3.05 -5.28 -19.53
C MET A 472 1.68 -4.92 -18.94
N LEU A 473 0.87 -5.93 -18.65
CA LEU A 473 -0.40 -5.79 -17.96
C LEU A 473 -0.32 -6.53 -16.62
N SER A 474 -0.59 -5.83 -15.54
CA SER A 474 -0.81 -6.43 -14.22
C SER A 474 -2.25 -6.22 -13.76
N THR A 475 -2.83 -7.27 -13.17
CA THR A 475 -4.18 -7.30 -12.60
C THR A 475 -4.12 -8.00 -11.24
N PRO A 476 -3.49 -7.38 -10.21
CA PRO A 476 -3.21 -8.02 -8.93
C PRO A 476 -4.45 -8.55 -8.21
N PHE A 477 -5.63 -7.98 -8.45
CA PHE A 477 -6.90 -8.48 -7.92
C PHE A 477 -7.30 -9.88 -8.44
N THR A 478 -6.64 -10.38 -9.49
CA THR A 478 -6.80 -11.75 -9.99
C THR A 478 -5.74 -12.73 -9.44
N ASP A 479 -4.69 -12.24 -8.78
CA ASP A 479 -3.67 -13.08 -8.15
C ASP A 479 -4.28 -13.77 -6.91
N PRO A 480 -4.26 -15.10 -6.81
CA PRO A 480 -4.86 -15.82 -5.68
C PRO A 480 -4.19 -15.52 -4.34
N ASN A 481 -2.97 -14.96 -4.34
CA ASN A 481 -2.26 -14.55 -3.13
C ASN A 481 -2.58 -13.11 -2.71
N LEU A 482 -3.30 -12.34 -3.54
CA LEU A 482 -3.61 -10.94 -3.30
C LEU A 482 -5.12 -10.71 -3.23
N LEU A 483 -5.88 -11.10 -4.26
CA LEU A 483 -7.34 -10.95 -4.42
C LEU A 483 -7.89 -9.52 -4.25
N LEU A 484 -7.02 -8.52 -4.30
CA LEU A 484 -7.32 -7.09 -4.39
C LEU A 484 -6.07 -6.32 -4.86
N SER A 485 -6.26 -5.03 -5.11
CA SER A 485 -5.18 -4.04 -5.26
C SER A 485 -4.96 -3.30 -3.94
N TYR A 486 -5.99 -2.65 -3.39
CA TYR A 486 -5.96 -1.94 -2.10
C TYR A 486 -7.24 -2.16 -1.29
N ALA A 487 -7.15 -2.08 0.04
CA ALA A 487 -8.34 -2.07 0.88
C ALA A 487 -8.94 -0.65 0.88
N TYR A 488 -10.27 -0.57 1.02
CA TYR A 488 -10.97 0.68 1.24
C TYR A 488 -12.22 0.42 2.08
N TRP A 489 -12.76 1.47 2.70
CA TRP A 489 -14.05 1.41 3.38
C TRP A 489 -15.18 1.79 2.44
N ARG A 490 -16.16 0.89 2.33
CA ARG A 490 -17.44 1.15 1.63
C ARG A 490 -18.34 2.05 2.47
N VAL A 491 -19.42 2.52 1.86
CA VAL A 491 -20.51 3.21 2.57
C VAL A 491 -20.91 2.41 3.82
N GLY A 492 -20.86 3.07 4.97
CA GLY A 492 -21.21 2.53 6.28
C GLY A 492 -20.12 1.72 6.99
N GLN A 493 -18.96 1.49 6.38
CA GLN A 493 -17.94 0.63 6.96
C GLN A 493 -17.03 1.34 7.97
N TYR A 494 -16.90 2.67 7.92
CA TYR A 494 -16.13 3.38 8.94
C TYR A 494 -16.75 3.17 10.33
N THR A 495 -18.07 3.31 10.40
CA THR A 495 -18.81 3.18 11.66
C THR A 495 -19.17 1.73 11.99
N ALA A 496 -19.13 0.82 11.02
CA ALA A 496 -19.36 -0.60 11.28
C ALA A 496 -18.14 -1.28 11.93
N PHE A 497 -16.93 -1.07 11.40
CA PHE A 497 -15.75 -1.80 11.88
C PHE A 497 -14.37 -1.12 11.65
N SER A 498 -14.27 0.04 11.01
CA SER A 498 -12.96 0.70 10.79
C SER A 498 -12.22 0.93 12.09
N GLY A 499 -10.96 0.49 12.14
CA GLY A 499 -10.09 0.45 13.31
C GLY A 499 -10.07 -0.92 14.01
N TYR A 500 -11.01 -1.81 13.70
CA TYR A 500 -11.07 -3.16 14.26
C TYR A 500 -10.26 -4.18 13.46
N GLU A 501 -9.85 -3.86 12.23
CA GLU A 501 -9.10 -4.72 11.32
C GLU A 501 -7.77 -5.18 11.94
N GLY A 502 -7.05 -4.27 12.60
CA GLY A 502 -5.78 -4.55 13.28
C GLY A 502 -5.91 -5.16 14.68
N VAL A 503 -7.11 -5.25 15.26
CA VAL A 503 -7.32 -5.75 16.63
C VAL A 503 -7.02 -7.25 16.69
N ARG A 504 -6.09 -7.66 17.55
CA ARG A 504 -5.73 -9.07 17.76
C ARG A 504 -6.87 -9.88 18.38
N GLN A 505 -6.85 -11.19 18.17
CA GLN A 505 -7.81 -12.16 18.69
C GLN A 505 -7.03 -13.20 19.51
N GLY A 506 -6.89 -12.92 20.82
CA GLY A 506 -5.95 -13.65 21.67
C GLY A 506 -4.52 -13.51 21.13
N ASN A 507 -3.88 -14.65 20.86
CA ASN A 507 -2.50 -14.76 20.34
C ASN A 507 -2.42 -14.74 18.80
N ILE A 508 -3.53 -14.41 18.12
CA ILE A 508 -3.56 -14.21 16.66
C ILE A 508 -3.63 -12.70 16.39
N HIS A 509 -2.55 -12.14 15.87
CA HIS A 509 -2.39 -10.74 15.52
C HIS A 509 -2.65 -10.52 14.03
N PHE A 510 -2.99 -9.29 13.64
CA PHE A 510 -3.29 -8.91 12.25
C PHE A 510 -2.39 -7.75 11.82
N ALA A 511 -1.81 -7.84 10.63
CA ALA A 511 -1.00 -6.78 10.06
C ALA A 511 -1.19 -6.70 8.54
N GLY A 512 -0.76 -5.59 7.95
CA GLY A 512 -0.98 -5.29 6.54
C GLY A 512 -1.65 -3.92 6.39
N GLU A 513 -1.58 -3.35 5.19
CA GLU A 513 -2.09 -1.98 4.97
C GLU A 513 -3.57 -1.81 5.35
N HIS A 514 -4.38 -2.86 5.18
CA HIS A 514 -5.80 -2.87 5.54
C HIS A 514 -6.06 -2.65 7.05
N CYS A 515 -5.06 -2.85 7.90
CA CYS A 515 -5.13 -2.60 9.34
C CYS A 515 -4.76 -1.15 9.70
N SER A 516 -4.17 -0.37 8.78
CA SER A 516 -3.76 1.00 9.02
C SER A 516 -4.94 1.96 8.89
N THR A 517 -5.10 2.87 9.84
CA THR A 517 -6.10 3.95 9.74
C THR A 517 -5.55 5.20 9.06
N GLY A 518 -4.22 5.36 9.03
CA GLY A 518 -3.54 6.54 8.50
C GLY A 518 -3.01 6.36 7.08
N PHE A 519 -2.72 5.12 6.67
CA PHE A 519 -2.07 4.79 5.40
C PHE A 519 -2.64 3.50 4.79
N GLN A 520 -3.96 3.28 4.90
CA GLN A 520 -4.63 2.17 4.21
C GLN A 520 -4.38 2.28 2.69
N GLY A 521 -4.10 1.16 2.04
CA GLY A 521 -3.71 1.10 0.62
C GLY A 521 -2.21 1.25 0.38
N TYR A 522 -1.44 1.84 1.29
CA TYR A 522 -0.04 2.18 1.04
C TYR A 522 0.96 1.15 1.60
N MET A 523 2.15 1.12 0.99
CA MET A 523 3.30 0.38 1.53
C MET A 523 3.65 0.82 2.96
N GLU A 524 3.48 2.12 3.26
CA GLU A 524 3.67 2.70 4.59
C GLU A 524 2.77 2.02 5.63
N GLY A 525 1.46 1.91 5.36
CA GLY A 525 0.53 1.24 6.26
C GLY A 525 0.92 -0.22 6.50
N GLY A 526 1.35 -0.92 5.44
CA GLY A 526 1.88 -2.27 5.58
C GLY A 526 3.08 -2.34 6.52
N ALA A 527 4.08 -1.46 6.34
CA ALA A 527 5.25 -1.42 7.20
C ALA A 527 4.90 -1.02 8.65
N GLU A 528 4.07 0.01 8.85
CA GLU A 528 3.64 0.45 10.18
C GLU A 528 2.92 -0.66 10.95
N GLU A 529 1.97 -1.33 10.31
CA GLU A 529 1.16 -2.38 10.93
C GLU A 529 1.98 -3.64 11.23
N GLY A 530 2.99 -3.95 10.41
CA GLY A 530 3.96 -5.01 10.72
C GLY A 530 4.75 -4.73 12.00
N LYS A 531 5.30 -3.52 12.13
CA LYS A 531 6.00 -3.09 13.36
C LYS A 531 5.08 -3.09 14.57
N ARG A 532 3.85 -2.62 14.40
CA ARG A 532 2.82 -2.55 15.43
C ARG A 532 2.48 -3.94 15.97
N ALA A 533 2.21 -4.92 15.10
CA ALA A 533 1.93 -6.30 15.51
C ALA A 533 3.12 -6.96 16.21
N ALA A 534 4.35 -6.73 15.72
CA ALA A 534 5.55 -7.21 16.41
C ALA A 534 5.68 -6.64 17.83
N LYS A 535 5.34 -5.36 18.04
CA LYS A 535 5.35 -4.74 19.37
C LYS A 535 4.32 -5.35 20.33
N GLU A 536 3.18 -5.81 19.83
CA GLU A 536 2.22 -6.55 20.68
C GLU A 536 2.82 -7.85 21.21
N ILE A 537 3.49 -8.62 20.34
CA ILE A 537 4.18 -9.84 20.75
C ILE A 537 5.31 -9.53 21.73
N LEU A 538 6.14 -8.52 21.47
CA LEU A 538 7.22 -8.13 22.38
C LEU A 538 6.67 -7.75 23.76
N SER A 539 5.54 -7.03 23.81
CA SER A 539 4.86 -6.70 25.05
C SER A 539 4.38 -7.94 25.80
N ASP A 540 3.79 -8.92 25.11
CA ASP A 540 3.37 -10.19 25.72
C ASP A 540 4.57 -10.99 26.28
N LEU A 541 5.74 -10.84 25.67
CA LEU A 541 7.00 -11.45 26.11
C LEU A 541 7.72 -10.64 27.21
N GLY A 542 7.22 -9.47 27.59
CA GLY A 542 7.84 -8.58 28.57
C GLY A 542 9.13 -7.92 28.07
N ILE A 543 9.28 -7.73 26.76
CA ILE A 543 10.46 -7.14 26.11
C ILE A 543 10.09 -5.72 25.65
N SER A 544 10.77 -4.70 26.22
CA SER A 544 10.57 -3.29 25.86
C SER A 544 11.43 -2.84 24.67
#